data_AF-W7YIW3-F1
#
_entry.id   AF-W7YIW3-F1
#
_cell.length_a   1.000
_cell.length_b   1.000
_cell.length_c   1.000
_cell.angle_alpha   90.00
_cell.angle_beta   90.00
_cell.angle_gamma   90.00
#
_symmetry.space_group_name_H-M   'P 1'
#
loop_
_entity.id
_entity.type
_entity.pdbx_description
1 polymer ?
#
loop_
_entity_poly.entity_id
_entity_poly.type
_entity_poly.pdbx_seq_one_letter_code
_entity_poly.pdbx_strand_id
1 'polypeptide(L)' 'MRKISEYTNVTYHYSSKEERDDHVKLMESEGWECSGQVKERFSIYQDSVWCGKFTKYN' A
#
# COMPACT_ATOMS: atom_id res chain seq x y z
N MET A 1 -4.44 -30.06 -5.61
CA MET A 1 -4.27 -28.59 -5.75
C MET A 1 -3.49 -28.10 -4.55
N ARG A 2 -2.35 -27.42 -4.74
CA ARG A 2 -1.61 -26.82 -3.63
C ARG A 2 -2.37 -25.57 -3.21
N LYS A 3 -2.68 -25.41 -1.93
CA LYS A 3 -3.21 -24.15 -1.39
C LYS A 3 -2.16 -23.08 -1.65
N ILE A 4 -2.40 -22.22 -2.63
CA ILE A 4 -1.69 -20.96 -2.75
C ILE A 4 -2.24 -20.15 -1.59
N SER A 5 -1.40 -19.83 -0.61
CA SER A 5 -1.76 -18.99 0.54
C SER A 5 -2.62 -17.82 0.06
N GLU A 6 -3.83 -17.72 0.58
CA GLU A 6 -4.74 -16.63 0.23
C GLU A 6 -4.18 -15.36 0.86
N TYR A 7 -3.85 -14.38 0.02
CA TYR A 7 -3.42 -13.07 0.49
C TYR A 7 -4.26 -11.99 -0.17
N THR A 8 -4.55 -10.94 0.60
CA THR A 8 -5.26 -9.76 0.11
C THR A 8 -4.23 -8.68 -0.18
N ASN A 9 -4.28 -8.09 -1.38
CA ASN A 9 -3.54 -6.88 -1.71
C ASN A 9 -4.47 -5.70 -1.90
N VAL A 10 -4.13 -4.58 -1.28
CA VAL A 10 -4.84 -3.31 -1.44
C VAL A 10 -3.84 -2.19 -1.70
N THR A 11 -4.21 -1.27 -2.58
CA THR A 11 -3.41 -0.08 -2.93
C THR A 11 -4.23 1.15 -2.63
N TYR A 12 -3.66 2.05 -1.82
CA TYR A 12 -4.25 3.35 -1.49
C TYR A 12 -3.43 4.46 -2.14
N HIS A 13 -4.13 5.52 -2.54
CA HIS A 13 -3.53 6.77 -2.99
C HIS A 13 -3.77 7.83 -1.93
N TYR A 14 -2.76 8.65 -1.68
CA TYR A 14 -2.77 9.67 -0.65
C TYR A 14 -2.47 11.02 -1.24
N SER A 15 -3.05 12.05 -0.64
CA SER A 15 -2.81 13.43 -1.04
C SER A 15 -1.48 13.96 -0.49
N SER A 16 -0.92 13.33 0.54
CA SER A 16 0.31 13.75 1.22
C SER A 16 1.02 12.59 1.91
N LYS A 17 2.32 12.77 2.17
CA LYS A 17 3.14 11.78 2.90
C LYS A 17 2.64 11.54 4.32
N GLU A 18 2.20 12.58 5.02
CA GLU A 18 1.72 12.50 6.41
C GLU A 18 0.48 11.59 6.54
N GLU A 19 -0.48 11.75 5.62
CA GLU A 19 -1.69 10.90 5.55
C GLU A 19 -1.33 9.43 5.29
N ARG A 20 -0.33 9.19 4.42
CA ARG A 20 0.21 7.85 4.19
C ARG A 20 0.84 7.27 5.45
N ASP A 21 1.70 8.03 6.12
CA ASP A 21 2.45 7.53 7.28
C ASP A 21 1.53 7.24 8.48
N ASP A 22 0.44 7.99 8.65
CA ASP A 22 -0.58 7.70 9.65
C ASP A 22 -1.35 6.42 9.32
N HIS A 23 -1.81 6.28 8.07
CA HIS A 23 -2.52 5.09 7.62
C HIS A 23 -1.65 3.83 7.65
N VAL A 24 -0.34 3.94 7.39
CA VAL A 24 0.59 2.80 7.45
C VAL A 24 0.68 2.24 8.86
N LYS A 25 0.78 3.11 9.88
CA LYS A 25 0.81 2.67 11.28
C LYS A 25 -0.48 1.92 11.65
N LEU A 26 -1.62 2.39 11.14
CA LEU A 26 -2.91 1.73 11.36
C LEU A 26 -2.93 0.34 10.69
N MET A 27 -2.54 0.26 9.41
CA MET A 27 -2.47 -0.98 8.65
C MET A 27 -1.51 -2.00 9.29
N GLU A 28 -0.32 -1.56 9.71
CA GLU A 28 0.65 -2.41 10.41
C GLU A 28 0.10 -2.92 11.75
N SER A 29 -0.66 -2.10 12.48
CA SER A 29 -1.33 -2.53 13.72
C SER A 29 -2.42 -3.58 13.50
N GLU A 30 -3.05 -3.57 12.32
CA GLU A 30 -4.03 -4.57 11.88
C GLU A 30 -3.41 -5.82 11.25
N GLY A 31 -2.07 -5.92 11.24
CA GLY A 31 -1.31 -7.05 10.73
C GLY A 31 -1.14 -7.05 9.20
N TRP A 32 -1.26 -5.89 8.56
CA TRP A 32 -0.92 -5.74 7.15
C TRP A 32 0.57 -5.41 6.99
N GLU A 33 1.21 -5.98 5.98
CA GLU A 33 2.57 -5.65 5.58
C GLU A 33 2.54 -4.57 4.49
N CYS A 34 3.17 -3.42 4.75
CA CYS A 34 3.31 -2.35 3.76
C CYS A 34 4.53 -2.62 2.86
N SER A 35 4.35 -2.74 1.55
CA SER A 35 5.46 -2.98 0.61
C SER A 35 6.30 -1.73 0.31
N GLY A 36 5.98 -0.58 0.94
CA GLY A 36 6.84 0.59 0.95
C GLY A 36 6.95 1.34 -0.38
N GLN A 37 6.10 1.11 -1.38
CA GLN A 37 6.09 1.93 -2.59
C GLN A 37 5.62 3.36 -2.25
N VAL A 38 6.51 4.34 -2.36
CA VAL A 38 6.30 5.71 -1.85
C VAL A 38 5.84 6.69 -2.93
N LYS A 39 6.19 6.45 -4.19
CA LYS A 39 5.84 7.31 -5.33
C LYS A 39 5.69 6.45 -6.57
N GLU A 40 4.47 6.30 -7.07
CA GLU A 40 4.25 5.75 -8.41
C GLU A 40 4.09 6.89 -9.41
N ARG A 41 4.88 6.85 -10.49
CA ARG A 41 4.61 7.67 -11.66
C ARG A 41 3.40 7.06 -12.36
N PHE A 42 2.24 7.69 -12.18
CA PHE A 42 1.01 7.26 -12.82
C PHE A 42 1.07 7.42 -14.35
N SER A 43 1.88 8.35 -14.85
CA SER A 43 2.18 8.54 -16.28
C SER A 43 3.45 9.40 -16.48
N ILE A 44 4.01 9.43 -17.69
CA ILE A 44 5.11 10.34 -18.07
C ILE A 44 4.70 11.82 -18.04
N TYR A 45 3.39 12.10 -17.96
CA TYR A 45 2.79 13.44 -17.95
C TYR A 45 2.14 13.83 -16.62
N GLN A 46 2.21 12.99 -15.58
CA GLN A 46 1.45 13.20 -14.35
C GLN A 46 2.35 13.27 -13.12
N ASP A 47 2.01 14.19 -12.22
CA ASP A 47 2.64 14.36 -10.93
C ASP A 47 2.62 13.05 -10.14
N SER A 48 3.70 12.82 -9.42
CA SER A 48 3.86 11.56 -8.69
C SER A 48 2.91 11.54 -7.50
N VAL A 49 2.09 10.50 -7.41
CA VAL A 49 1.15 10.32 -6.29
C VAL A 49 1.79 9.50 -5.18
N TRP A 50 1.50 9.87 -3.94
CA TRP A 50 1.85 9.05 -2.78
C TRP A 50 0.94 7.83 -2.79
N CYS A 51 1.53 6.64 -2.76
CA CYS A 51 0.79 5.40 -2.68
C CYS A 51 1.23 4.57 -1.48
N GLY A 52 0.38 3.63 -1.09
CA GLY A 52 0.66 2.64 -0.05
C GLY A 52 0.06 1.33 -0.48
N LYS A 53 0.92 0.34 -0.71
CA LYS A 53 0.54 -1.02 -1.07
C LYS A 53 0.64 -1.88 0.18
N PHE A 54 -0.43 -2.57 0.50
CA PHE A 54 -0.53 -3.40 1.69
C PHE A 54 -0.93 -4.81 1.30
N THR A 55 -0.28 -5.77 1.94
CA THR A 55 -0.52 -7.19 1.76
C THR A 55 -0.87 -7.80 3.11
N LYS A 56 -1.94 -8.58 3.17
CA LYS A 56 -2.30 -9.35 4.36
C LYS A 56 -2.48 -10.81 3.99
N TYR A 57 -1.78 -11.67 4.69
CA TYR A 57 -1.89 -13.12 4.55
C TYR A 57 -3.07 -13.59 5.42
N ASN A 58 -3.91 -14.44 4.84
CA ASN A 58 -5.10 -15.01 5.48
C ASN A 58 -4.82 -16.40 6.05
#